data_AF-A0A9P8VPT0-F1
#
_entry.id   AF-A0A9P8VPT0-F1
#
_cell.length_a   1.000
_cell.length_b   1.000
_cell.length_c   1.000
_cell.angle_alpha   90.00
_cell.angle_beta   90.00
_cell.angle_gamma   90.00
#
_symmetry.space_group_name_H-M   'P 1'
#
loop_
_entity.id
_entity.type
_entity.pdbx_description
1 polymer ?
#
loop_
_entity_poly.entity_id
_entity_poly.type
_entity_poly.pdbx_seq_one_letter_code
_entity_poly.pdbx_strand_id
1 'polypeptide(L)'
;MATRELLVVILNHTNEELDLEPESPSLEHGQWMDTPESRPPTEILAGESGMLRCNSSHIGAGVGGSVTYRVIGYKTNHKVTFLWSIPYVGQNKFDCLCTAEGFRVRVLGGKGNQPVVVFVFEPAQSPSLDHSVAAALTKGPVACAQAPVGSLTHY
;
A
#
# COMPACT_ATOMS: atom_id res chain seq x y z
N MET A 1 -25.08 14.96 17.27
CA MET A 1 -25.04 15.19 15.81
C MET A 1 -23.75 14.59 15.28
N ALA A 2 -23.80 13.75 14.24
CA ALA A 2 -22.63 12.97 13.81
C ALA A 2 -21.96 13.62 12.58
N THR A 3 -20.67 13.88 12.70
CA THR A 3 -19.76 14.20 11.60
C THR A 3 -19.10 12.91 11.09
N ARG A 4 -18.60 12.95 9.86
CA ARG A 4 -17.82 11.86 9.25
C ARG A 4 -16.37 12.29 9.19
N GLU A 5 -15.46 11.39 9.51
CA GLU A 5 -14.02 11.62 9.37
C GLU A 5 -13.40 10.45 8.64
N LEU A 6 -12.28 10.69 7.96
CA LEU A 6 -11.57 9.67 7.23
C LEU A 6 -10.07 9.86 7.43
N LEU A 7 -9.39 8.77 7.75
CA LEU A 7 -7.95 8.66 7.66
C LEU A 7 -7.61 7.79 6.45
N VAL A 8 -6.84 8.34 5.51
CA VAL A 8 -6.29 7.56 4.39
C VAL A 8 -4.80 7.38 4.64
N VAL A 9 -4.36 6.13 4.51
CA VAL A 9 -2.94 5.73 4.56
C VAL A 9 -2.60 5.10 3.22
N ILE A 10 -1.57 5.60 2.56
CA ILE A 10 -1.05 5.06 1.31
C ILE A 10 0.31 4.44 1.64
N LEU A 11 0.43 3.13 1.49
CA LEU A 11 1.68 2.39 1.68
C LEU A 11 2.31 2.15 0.31
N ASN A 12 3.50 2.67 0.11
CA ASN A 12 4.29 2.42 -1.09
C ASN A 12 5.20 1.21 -0.86
N HIS A 13 4.75 0.02 -1.22
CA HIS A 13 5.54 -1.22 -1.17
C HIS A 13 6.29 -1.48 -2.50
N THR A 14 6.52 -0.44 -3.28
CA THR A 14 7.32 -0.50 -4.51
C THR A 14 8.69 0.13 -4.29
N ASN A 15 9.58 -0.06 -5.26
CA ASN A 15 10.88 0.61 -5.29
C ASN A 15 10.83 1.96 -6.02
N GLU A 16 9.62 2.45 -6.34
CA GLU A 16 9.40 3.65 -7.12
C GLU A 16 8.88 4.78 -6.24
N GLU A 17 9.17 6.01 -6.60
CA GLU A 17 8.67 7.20 -5.90
C GLU A 17 7.31 7.61 -6.48
N LEU A 18 6.45 8.16 -5.62
CA LEU A 18 5.13 8.66 -5.99
C LEU A 18 5.10 10.18 -5.84
N ASP A 19 4.91 10.88 -6.95
CA ASP A 19 4.74 12.33 -6.99
C ASP A 19 3.26 12.70 -7.07
N LEU A 20 2.82 13.63 -6.23
CA LEU A 20 1.46 14.15 -6.29
C LEU A 20 1.23 14.86 -7.63
N GLU A 21 0.16 14.49 -8.33
CA GLU A 21 -0.18 15.13 -9.59
C GLU A 21 -0.67 16.57 -9.37
N PRO A 22 -0.30 17.54 -10.24
CA PRO A 22 -0.66 18.96 -10.05
C PRO A 22 -2.18 19.23 -10.00
N GLU A 23 -2.98 18.40 -10.66
CA GLU A 23 -4.45 18.45 -10.68
C GLU A 23 -5.07 17.78 -9.43
N SER A 24 -4.24 17.36 -8.47
CA SER A 24 -4.60 16.60 -7.28
C SER A 24 -4.09 17.29 -6.00
N PRO A 25 -4.72 17.08 -4.84
CA PRO A 25 -5.91 16.27 -4.57
C PRO A 25 -7.25 16.95 -4.90
N SER A 26 -8.31 16.15 -4.99
CA SER A 26 -9.69 16.63 -5.16
C SER A 26 -10.60 16.13 -4.05
N LEU A 27 -11.43 17.03 -3.50
CA LEU A 27 -12.53 16.68 -2.59
C LEU A 27 -13.84 17.11 -3.22
N GLU A 28 -14.70 16.15 -3.53
CA GLU A 28 -16.08 16.39 -3.99
C GLU A 28 -16.97 16.79 -2.82
N HIS A 29 -16.73 16.18 -1.66
CA HIS A 29 -17.48 16.42 -0.43
C HIS A 29 -16.56 16.40 0.80
N GLY A 30 -16.86 17.27 1.75
CA GLY A 30 -16.06 17.44 2.96
C GLY A 30 -14.94 18.46 2.79
N GLN A 31 -14.00 18.44 3.72
CA GLN A 31 -12.86 19.35 3.76
C GLN A 31 -11.65 18.65 4.39
N TRP A 32 -10.47 19.18 4.10
CA TRP A 32 -9.25 18.82 4.82
C TRP A 32 -9.33 19.31 6.27
N MET A 33 -8.64 18.66 7.19
CA MET A 33 -8.56 19.17 8.56
C MET A 33 -7.73 20.46 8.61
N ASP A 34 -7.89 21.26 9.68
CA ASP A 34 -7.14 22.50 9.90
C ASP A 34 -5.69 22.25 10.36
N THR A 35 -5.04 21.24 9.81
CA THR A 35 -3.64 20.90 10.08
C THR A 35 -2.93 20.61 8.76
N PRO A 36 -1.67 21.03 8.59
CA PRO A 36 -0.94 20.81 7.34
C PRO A 36 -0.73 19.32 7.03
N GLU A 37 -0.61 18.47 8.06
CA GLU A 37 -0.46 17.01 7.95
C GLU A 37 -1.74 16.29 7.50
N SER A 38 -2.83 17.04 7.34
CA SER A 38 -4.08 16.50 6.81
C SER A 38 -4.08 16.43 5.29
N ARG A 39 -3.22 17.22 4.63
CA ARG A 39 -3.07 17.22 3.17
C ARG A 39 -2.25 15.99 2.74
N PRO A 40 -2.50 15.46 1.53
CA PRO A 40 -1.64 14.43 0.97
C PRO A 40 -0.20 14.94 0.84
N PRO A 41 0.81 14.12 1.18
CA PRO A 41 2.20 14.43 0.91
C PRO A 41 2.42 14.67 -0.58
N THR A 42 3.27 15.64 -0.90
CA THR A 42 3.66 15.94 -2.28
C THR A 42 4.45 14.79 -2.91
N GLU A 43 5.16 14.02 -2.09
CA GLU A 43 5.99 12.90 -2.50
C GLU A 43 5.84 11.77 -1.47
N ILE A 44 5.88 10.52 -1.93
CA ILE A 44 6.00 9.33 -1.09
C ILE A 44 7.15 8.50 -1.65
N LEU A 45 8.24 8.40 -0.90
CA LEU A 45 9.43 7.68 -1.34
C LEU A 45 9.20 6.17 -1.43
N ALA A 46 10.11 5.48 -2.11
CA ALA A 46 10.12 4.02 -2.19
C ALA A 46 10.13 3.39 -0.80
N GLY A 47 9.21 2.45 -0.54
CA GLY A 47 9.08 1.79 0.77
C GLY A 47 8.41 2.64 1.87
N GLU A 48 8.10 3.91 1.61
CA GLU A 48 7.51 4.81 2.61
C GLU A 48 5.97 4.82 2.57
N SER A 49 5.37 5.67 3.42
CA SER A 49 3.92 5.83 3.51
C SER A 49 3.50 7.28 3.54
N GLY A 50 2.43 7.60 2.84
CA GLY A 50 1.73 8.88 2.94
C GLY A 50 0.47 8.77 3.78
N MET A 51 0.10 9.87 4.44
CA MET A 51 -1.11 9.96 5.26
C MET A 51 -1.83 11.28 4.97
N LEU A 52 -3.16 11.23 4.95
CA LEU A 52 -4.02 12.41 4.82
C LEU A 52 -5.32 12.22 5.62
N ARG A 53 -5.96 13.33 5.98
CA ARG A 53 -7.17 13.34 6.82
C ARG A 53 -8.19 14.34 6.29
N CYS A 54 -9.43 13.91 6.21
CA CYS A 54 -10.55 14.77 5.82
C CYS A 54 -11.78 14.50 6.69
N ASN A 55 -12.65 15.50 6.80
CA ASN A 55 -13.90 15.41 7.54
C ASN A 55 -15.08 16.00 6.75
N SER A 56 -16.29 15.70 7.21
CA SER A 56 -17.51 16.29 6.68
C SER A 56 -17.56 17.77 7.05
N SER A 57 -17.91 18.62 6.10
CA SER A 57 -18.00 20.08 6.30
C SER A 57 -19.12 20.50 7.26
N HIS A 58 -20.18 19.68 7.37
CA HIS A 58 -21.25 19.88 8.33
C HIS A 58 -21.88 18.55 8.75
N ILE A 59 -22.68 18.61 9.81
CA ILE A 59 -23.48 17.49 10.30
C ILE A 59 -24.45 17.06 9.18
N GLY A 60 -24.55 15.75 8.95
CA GLY A 60 -25.40 15.23 7.87
C GLY A 60 -24.71 15.10 6.51
N ALA A 61 -23.46 15.57 6.37
CA ALA A 61 -22.68 15.41 5.14
C ALA A 61 -21.78 14.16 5.16
N GLY A 62 -21.41 13.70 3.97
CA GLY A 62 -20.38 12.69 3.76
C GLY A 62 -19.00 13.29 3.50
N VAL A 63 -18.03 12.41 3.26
CA VAL A 63 -16.66 12.75 2.83
C VAL A 63 -16.38 11.99 1.55
N GLY A 64 -15.95 12.68 0.49
CA GLY A 64 -15.71 12.06 -0.81
C GLY A 64 -14.63 12.78 -1.58
N GLY A 65 -13.75 12.02 -2.21
CA GLY A 65 -12.66 12.61 -2.97
C GLY A 65 -11.68 11.58 -3.50
N SER A 66 -10.60 12.10 -4.05
CA SER A 66 -9.53 11.31 -4.62
C SER A 66 -8.18 12.01 -4.51
N VAL A 67 -7.13 11.19 -4.55
CA VAL A 67 -5.76 11.67 -4.73
C VAL A 67 -5.07 10.83 -5.79
N THR A 68 -4.37 11.50 -6.69
CA THR A 68 -3.66 10.88 -7.80
C THR A 68 -2.17 11.16 -7.66
N TYR A 69 -1.39 10.10 -7.73
CA TYR A 69 0.06 10.15 -7.78
C TYR A 69 0.54 9.65 -9.14
N ARG A 70 1.67 10.19 -9.59
CA ARG A 70 2.44 9.70 -10.72
C ARG A 70 3.61 8.87 -10.20
N VAL A 71 3.83 7.73 -10.84
CA VAL A 71 4.97 6.86 -10.54
C VAL A 71 6.20 7.43 -11.26
N ILE A 72 7.21 7.83 -10.51
CA ILE A 72 8.49 8.34 -11.03
C ILE A 72 9.32 7.20 -11.62
N GLY A 73 10.17 7.52 -12.59
CA GLY A 73 10.99 6.52 -13.30
C GLY A 73 10.29 5.85 -14.50
N TYR A 74 8.99 6.04 -14.67
CA TYR A 74 8.22 5.52 -15.80
C TYR A 74 7.68 6.62 -16.73
N LYS A 75 7.09 6.22 -17.87
CA LYS A 75 6.45 7.14 -18.82
C LYS A 75 5.39 8.01 -18.12
N THR A 76 5.19 9.21 -18.62
CA THR A 76 4.29 10.27 -18.09
C THR A 76 2.82 9.86 -17.85
N ASN A 77 2.39 8.69 -18.30
CA ASN A 77 1.01 8.20 -18.15
C ASN A 77 0.83 7.17 -17.03
N HIS A 78 1.88 6.82 -16.27
CA HIS A 78 1.78 5.90 -15.14
C HIS A 78 1.30 6.63 -13.89
N LYS A 79 -0.01 6.55 -13.66
CA LYS A 79 -0.69 7.20 -12.53
C LYS A 79 -1.44 6.17 -11.71
N VAL A 80 -1.55 6.47 -10.42
CA VAL A 80 -2.37 5.72 -9.48
C VAL A 80 -3.28 6.70 -8.76
N THR A 81 -4.59 6.49 -8.87
CA THR A 81 -5.62 7.28 -8.21
C THR A 81 -6.25 6.45 -7.11
N PHE A 82 -6.32 7.02 -5.91
CA PHE A 82 -6.98 6.44 -4.75
C PHE A 82 -8.28 7.21 -4.51
N LEU A 83 -9.40 6.49 -4.41
CA LEU A 83 -10.73 7.07 -4.29
C LEU A 83 -11.41 6.63 -2.99
N TRP A 84 -12.15 7.55 -2.38
CA TRP A 84 -12.95 7.26 -1.20
C TRP A 84 -14.30 7.98 -1.25
N SER A 85 -15.31 7.33 -0.68
CA SER A 85 -16.64 7.90 -0.49
C SER A 85 -17.27 7.35 0.78
N ILE A 86 -17.46 8.22 1.77
CA ILE A 86 -18.02 7.97 3.09
C ILE A 86 -19.36 8.73 3.15
N PRO A 87 -20.47 8.15 2.68
CA PRO A 87 -21.75 8.84 2.68
C PRO A 87 -22.26 9.03 4.12
N TYR A 88 -23.13 10.02 4.33
CA TYR A 88 -23.79 10.20 5.63
C TYR A 88 -24.68 8.99 6.00
N VAL A 89 -25.36 8.42 4.99
CA VAL A 89 -26.15 7.19 5.08
C VAL A 89 -25.71 6.24 3.97
N GLY A 90 -25.39 5.00 4.35
CA GLY A 90 -24.97 3.97 3.41
C GLY A 90 -23.64 3.33 3.81
N GLN A 91 -23.06 2.60 2.86
CA GLN A 91 -21.78 1.93 3.05
C GLN A 91 -20.63 2.80 2.54
N ASN A 92 -19.51 2.76 3.25
CA ASN A 92 -18.26 3.35 2.83
C ASN A 92 -17.75 2.62 1.58
N LYS A 93 -17.27 3.37 0.60
CA LYS A 93 -16.69 2.86 -0.63
C LYS A 93 -15.27 3.36 -0.77
N PHE A 94 -14.39 2.45 -1.18
CA PHE A 94 -12.99 2.70 -1.41
C PHE A 94 -12.59 1.98 -2.69
N ASP A 95 -11.89 2.67 -3.56
CA ASP A 95 -11.49 2.13 -4.87
C ASP A 95 -10.17 2.74 -5.32
N CYS A 96 -9.61 2.20 -6.40
CA CYS A 96 -8.37 2.67 -6.99
C CYS A 96 -8.37 2.50 -8.50
N LEU A 97 -7.74 3.44 -9.20
CA LEU A 97 -7.46 3.34 -10.64
C LEU A 97 -5.95 3.34 -10.82
N CYS A 98 -5.38 2.26 -11.37
CA CYS A 98 -3.95 2.14 -11.62
C CYS A 98 -3.74 1.98 -13.12
N THR A 99 -3.12 2.98 -13.76
CA THR A 99 -2.72 2.92 -15.18
C THR A 99 -1.29 2.46 -15.35
N ALA A 100 -0.52 2.36 -14.26
CA ALA A 100 0.83 1.86 -14.27
C ALA A 100 0.82 0.32 -14.47
N GLU A 101 1.30 -0.13 -15.62
CA GLU A 101 1.47 -1.56 -15.91
C GLU A 101 2.50 -2.17 -14.94
N GLY A 102 2.26 -3.41 -14.49
CA GLY A 102 3.17 -4.09 -13.56
C GLY A 102 2.98 -3.68 -12.10
N PHE A 103 1.96 -2.89 -11.77
CA PHE A 103 1.59 -2.54 -10.40
C PHE A 103 0.13 -2.86 -10.11
N ARG A 104 -0.19 -3.02 -8.82
CA ARG A 104 -1.56 -3.17 -8.34
C ARG A 104 -1.73 -2.45 -7.00
N VAL A 105 -2.97 -2.15 -6.67
CA VAL A 105 -3.34 -1.57 -5.39
C VAL A 105 -4.26 -2.52 -4.66
N ARG A 106 -3.94 -2.81 -3.39
CA ARG A 106 -4.85 -3.51 -2.47
C ARG A 106 -5.53 -2.50 -1.57
N VAL A 107 -6.84 -2.63 -1.41
CA VAL A 107 -7.67 -1.72 -0.62
C VAL A 107 -8.12 -2.40 0.67
N LEU A 108 -7.79 -1.81 1.81
CA LEU A 108 -8.20 -2.27 3.13
C LEU A 108 -9.04 -1.17 3.80
N GLY A 109 -10.36 -1.23 3.60
CA GLY A 109 -11.30 -0.21 4.05
C GLY A 109 -11.95 -0.53 5.40
N GLY A 110 -11.94 0.46 6.31
CA GLY A 110 -12.66 0.42 7.58
C GLY A 110 -14.16 0.74 7.45
N LYS A 111 -14.92 0.38 8.50
CA LYS A 111 -16.36 0.65 8.62
C LYS A 111 -16.62 1.76 9.65
N GLY A 112 -17.86 2.25 9.69
CA GLY A 112 -18.31 3.22 10.71
C GLY A 112 -18.16 4.67 10.26
N ASN A 113 -18.12 5.57 11.25
CA ASN A 113 -18.19 7.03 11.04
C ASN A 113 -16.81 7.71 11.00
N GLN A 114 -15.77 7.02 11.49
CA GLN A 114 -14.37 7.42 11.44
C GLN A 114 -13.52 6.28 10.84
N PRO A 115 -13.81 5.83 9.61
CA PRO A 115 -13.05 4.75 8.98
C PRO A 115 -11.58 5.15 8.76
N VAL A 116 -10.72 4.13 8.82
CA VAL A 116 -9.36 4.17 8.28
C VAL A 116 -9.37 3.34 7.00
N VAL A 117 -8.83 3.88 5.91
CA VAL A 117 -8.56 3.11 4.70
C VAL A 117 -7.06 3.05 4.46
N VAL A 118 -6.56 1.86 4.18
CA VAL A 118 -5.16 1.62 3.80
C VAL A 118 -5.13 1.16 2.34
N PHE A 119 -4.46 1.93 1.50
CA PHE A 119 -4.12 1.57 0.13
C PHE A 119 -2.70 1.05 0.09
N VAL A 120 -2.50 -0.19 -0.35
CA VAL A 120 -1.17 -0.78 -0.50
C VAL A 120 -0.83 -0.81 -1.98
N PHE A 121 0.07 0.07 -2.41
CA PHE A 121 0.62 0.08 -3.76
C PHE A 121 1.79 -0.88 -3.82
N GLU A 122 1.67 -1.93 -4.63
CA GLU A 122 2.66 -3.03 -4.69
C GLU A 122 2.88 -3.48 -6.15
N PRO A 123 4.03 -4.10 -6.45
CA PRO A 123 4.24 -4.69 -7.77
C PRO A 123 3.17 -5.75 -8.06
N ALA A 124 2.61 -5.73 -9.26
CA ALA A 124 1.81 -6.83 -9.76
C ALA A 124 2.75 -8.02 -9.92
N GLN A 125 2.68 -8.98 -9.01
CA GLN A 125 3.42 -10.23 -9.15
C GLN A 125 3.12 -10.78 -10.55
N SER A 126 4.16 -10.89 -11.38
CA SER A 126 4.10 -11.88 -12.45
C SER A 126 3.86 -13.23 -11.79
N PRO A 127 3.05 -14.14 -12.37
CA PRO A 127 3.10 -15.52 -11.94
C PRO A 127 4.54 -15.98 -12.18
N SER A 128 5.34 -15.99 -11.13
CA SER A 128 6.68 -16.52 -11.18
C SER A 128 6.54 -18.02 -11.44
N LEU A 129 6.83 -18.42 -12.68
CA LEU A 129 7.49 -19.70 -12.89
C LEU A 129 8.75 -19.68 -12.00
N ASP A 130 8.89 -20.75 -11.22
CA ASP A 130 10.08 -21.12 -10.47
C ASP A 130 10.34 -20.36 -9.16
N HIS A 131 9.62 -20.75 -8.11
CA HIS A 131 10.23 -21.08 -6.81
C HIS A 131 9.40 -22.18 -6.12
N SER A 132 9.43 -23.38 -6.71
CA SER A 132 9.09 -24.60 -5.98
C SER A 132 10.25 -25.59 -6.08
N VAL A 133 11.41 -25.17 -5.55
CA VAL A 133 12.38 -26.11 -4.97
C VAL A 133 11.93 -26.35 -3.52
N ALA A 134 10.74 -26.94 -3.37
CA ALA A 134 10.17 -27.33 -2.09
C ALA A 134 9.60 -28.75 -2.19
N ALA A 135 10.38 -29.69 -2.72
CA ALA A 135 10.13 -31.12 -2.57
C ALA A 135 11.37 -31.93 -2.96
N ALA A 136 12.26 -32.21 -2.00
CA ALA A 136 12.99 -33.48 -1.85
C ALA A 136 14.25 -33.32 -0.97
N LEU A 137 14.07 -33.14 0.34
CA LEU A 137 15.11 -33.46 1.33
C LEU A 137 14.46 -34.14 2.54
N THR A 138 13.80 -35.27 2.28
CA THR A 138 13.51 -36.28 3.30
C THR A 138 13.73 -37.64 2.69
N LYS A 139 14.95 -38.16 2.87
CA LYS A 139 15.29 -39.56 3.22
C LYS A 139 16.70 -39.88 2.73
N GLY A 140 17.65 -39.81 3.65
CA GLY A 140 18.92 -40.52 3.57
C GLY A 140 19.45 -40.67 5.00
N PRO A 141 19.75 -41.88 5.49
CA PRO A 141 20.40 -42.03 6.78
C PRO A 141 21.84 -41.51 6.65
N VAL A 142 22.24 -40.68 7.60
CA VAL A 142 23.62 -40.25 7.79
C VAL A 142 24.43 -41.49 8.18
N ALA A 143 25.11 -42.11 7.20
CA ALA A 143 26.21 -43.02 7.47
C ALA A 143 27.45 -42.15 7.74
N CYS A 144 27.82 -42.02 9.01
CA CYS A 144 29.07 -41.39 9.42
C CYS A 144 30.24 -42.12 8.75
N ALA A 145 30.90 -41.45 7.81
CA ALA A 145 32.16 -41.91 7.26
C ALA A 145 33.25 -41.76 8.32
N GLN A 146 33.79 -42.88 8.79
CA GLN A 146 35.00 -42.95 9.59
C GLN A 146 36.19 -42.55 8.69
N ALA A 147 36.82 -41.42 8.98
CA ALA A 147 38.10 -41.08 8.35
C ALA A 147 39.22 -41.97 8.92
N PRO A 148 40.12 -42.53 8.11
CA PRO A 148 41.38 -43.07 8.61
C PRO A 148 42.45 -41.99 8.62
N VAL A 149 43.55 -42.31 9.31
CA VAL A 149 44.90 -41.72 9.27
C VAL A 149 45.29 -41.00 10.56
N GLY A 150 46.32 -41.53 11.21
CA GLY A 150 47.17 -40.76 12.12
C GLY A 150 47.75 -41.53 13.30
N SER A 151 48.67 -42.47 13.02
CA SER A 151 49.63 -42.98 14.01
C SER A 151 50.40 -41.82 14.65
N LEU A 152 50.50 -41.77 15.98
CA LEU A 152 51.55 -41.05 16.70
C LEU A 152 51.84 -41.71 18.06
N THR A 153 53.12 -41.99 18.25
CA THR A 153 53.80 -42.72 19.32
C THR A 153 54.20 -41.81 20.51
N HIS A 154 54.60 -42.44 21.63
CA HIS A 154 55.28 -41.92 22.85
C HIS A 154 54.37 -41.25 23.91
N TYR A 155 54.48 -41.53 25.22
CA TYR A 155 55.59 -42.00 26.08
C TYR A 155 55.20 -43.18 26.98
#